data_AF-A0A7W0LXI3-F1
#
_entry.id   AF-A0A7W0LXI3-F1
#
_cell.length_a   1.000
_cell.length_b   1.000
_cell.length_c   1.000
_cell.angle_alpha   90.00
_cell.angle_beta   90.00
_cell.angle_gamma   90.00
#
_symmetry.space_group_name_H-M   'P 1'
#
loop_
_entity.id
_entity.type
_entity.pdbx_description
1 polymer ?
#
loop_
_entity_poly.entity_id
_entity_poly.type
_entity_poly.pdbx_seq_one_letter_code
_entity_poly.pdbx_strand_id
1 'polypeptide(L)'
;MSITNPIASGLCVVAAGLALAACGDSDEKTKSDPSAALPQGSEKVELDPADFSTNIDNPYWPMRPGNRWVYSETDSEGKREKWS
;
A
#
# COMPACT_ATOMS: atom_id res chain seq x y z
N MET A 1 63.10 30.58 -27.43
CA MET A 1 62.25 31.16 -26.36
C MET A 1 61.29 30.08 -25.85
N SER A 2 61.24 29.93 -24.51
CA SER A 2 60.13 29.46 -23.63
C SER A 2 59.46 28.10 -23.96
N ILE A 3 59.64 27.00 -23.22
CA ILE A 3 59.46 26.68 -21.77
C ILE A 3 57.97 26.63 -21.35
N THR A 4 57.48 25.41 -20.99
CA THR A 4 56.52 25.09 -19.87
C THR A 4 55.03 25.45 -20.06
N ASN A 5 53.98 24.67 -19.69
CA ASN A 5 53.79 23.49 -18.84
C ASN A 5 52.46 22.75 -19.18
N PRO A 6 52.28 21.48 -18.73
CA PRO A 6 50.99 20.79 -18.63
C PRO A 6 50.29 21.11 -17.28
N ILE A 7 49.09 20.53 -17.09
CA ILE A 7 48.27 20.48 -15.86
C ILE A 7 47.16 21.55 -15.80
N ALA A 8 45.95 21.13 -16.13
CA ALA A 8 44.74 21.62 -15.48
C ALA A 8 43.87 20.40 -15.13
N SER A 9 44.29 19.73 -14.05
CA SER A 9 43.41 18.89 -13.24
C SER A 9 42.16 19.65 -12.84
N GLY A 10 41.04 18.95 -12.79
CA GLY A 10 40.02 19.27 -11.79
C GLY A 10 38.60 19.19 -12.31
N LEU A 11 37.83 18.35 -11.62
CA LEU A 11 36.42 18.58 -11.33
C LEU A 11 35.40 18.06 -12.35
N CYS A 12 35.10 16.76 -12.27
CA CYS A 12 33.76 16.22 -12.56
C CYS A 12 33.52 14.89 -11.83
N VAL A 13 33.88 14.80 -10.55
CA VAL A 13 33.46 13.68 -9.67
C VAL A 13 32.75 14.25 -8.46
N VAL A 14 31.54 14.81 -8.66
CA VAL A 14 30.56 15.00 -7.58
C VAL A 14 29.15 14.91 -8.19
N ALA A 15 28.67 13.70 -8.42
CA ALA A 15 27.28 13.47 -8.84
C ALA A 15 26.78 12.11 -8.33
N ALA A 16 26.76 11.92 -7.00
CA ALA A 16 25.96 10.89 -6.32
C ALA A 16 26.20 10.98 -4.82
N GLY A 17 25.39 11.77 -4.10
CA GLY A 17 25.56 12.00 -2.66
C GLY A 17 24.22 12.17 -1.95
N LEU A 18 23.44 11.08 -1.89
CA LEU A 18 22.42 10.73 -0.89
C LEU A 18 21.64 11.88 -0.21
N ALA A 19 20.46 12.20 -0.76
CA ALA A 19 19.40 12.94 -0.07
C ALA A 19 18.57 11.98 0.82
N LEU A 20 19.11 11.56 1.97
CA LEU A 20 18.42 10.72 2.96
C LEU A 20 18.09 11.49 4.26
N ALA A 21 17.40 12.62 4.15
CA ALA A 21 16.88 13.33 5.33
C ALA A 21 15.56 14.02 5.01
N ALA A 22 14.51 13.22 4.85
CA ALA A 22 13.13 13.68 4.87
C ALA A 22 12.27 12.67 5.65
N CYS A 23 12.62 12.45 6.92
CA CYS A 23 11.68 11.89 7.88
C CYS A 23 11.00 13.09 8.55
N GLY A 24 9.76 13.37 8.16
CA GLY A 24 8.98 14.50 8.64
C GLY A 24 8.44 14.22 10.05
N ASP A 25 8.77 15.14 10.96
CA ASP A 25 8.08 15.37 12.22
C ASP A 25 6.87 16.29 11.97
N SER A 26 5.69 15.93 12.47
CA SER A 26 4.59 16.84 12.86
C SER A 26 3.40 16.04 13.41
N ASP A 27 3.27 16.04 14.73
CA ASP A 27 2.04 15.77 15.45
C ASP A 27 1.06 16.96 15.31
N GLU A 28 -0.10 16.77 14.66
CA GLU A 28 -1.30 17.60 14.94
C GLU A 28 -2.63 16.90 14.55
N LYS A 29 -3.59 16.95 15.47
CA LYS A 29 -4.91 16.31 15.43
C LYS A 29 -5.75 16.72 14.20
N THR A 30 -6.15 15.77 13.36
CA THR A 30 -7.17 16.02 12.32
C THR A 30 -8.17 14.85 12.22
N LYS A 31 -9.44 15.22 12.07
CA LYS A 31 -10.63 14.36 11.99
C LYS A 31 -10.44 13.22 10.97
N SER A 32 -10.97 12.04 11.25
CA SER A 32 -10.93 10.89 10.33
C SER A 32 -11.56 11.25 8.97
N ASP A 33 -10.68 11.47 8.00
CA ASP A 33 -11.01 11.62 6.59
C ASP A 33 -11.43 10.24 6.04
N PRO A 34 -12.44 10.09 5.16
CA PRO A 34 -12.64 8.85 4.40
C PRO A 34 -11.47 8.54 3.46
N SER A 35 -10.50 9.45 3.35
CA SER A 35 -9.19 9.28 2.72
C SER A 35 -8.07 8.95 3.71
N ALA A 36 -8.39 8.67 4.99
CA ALA A 36 -7.41 8.19 5.96
C ALA A 36 -6.78 6.91 5.43
N ALA A 37 -5.45 6.88 5.40
CA ALA A 37 -4.72 5.69 4.99
C ALA A 37 -5.18 4.51 5.86
N LEU A 38 -5.62 3.43 5.21
CA LEU A 38 -5.96 2.19 5.91
C LEU A 38 -4.72 1.69 6.66
N PRO A 39 -4.88 1.06 7.83
CA PRO A 39 -3.77 0.47 8.54
C PRO A 39 -3.02 -0.52 7.63
N GLN A 40 -1.69 -0.45 7.65
CA GLN A 40 -0.82 -1.26 6.79
C GLN A 40 -0.24 -2.45 7.57
N GLY A 41 -0.25 -3.63 6.97
CA GLY A 41 0.40 -4.82 7.54
C GLY A 41 -0.14 -5.20 8.92
N SER A 42 0.73 -5.10 9.94
CA SER A 42 0.43 -5.44 11.34
C SER A 42 0.17 -4.22 12.21
N GLU A 43 -0.09 -3.04 11.62
CA GLU A 43 -0.45 -1.85 12.38
C GLU A 43 -1.67 -2.12 13.27
N LYS A 44 -1.58 -1.64 14.50
CA LYS A 44 -2.61 -1.86 15.50
C LYS A 44 -3.88 -1.09 15.12
N VAL A 45 -5.00 -1.78 15.08
CA VAL A 45 -6.33 -1.20 14.95
C VAL A 45 -7.14 -1.44 16.22
N GLU A 46 -7.89 -0.43 16.66
CA GLU A 46 -8.87 -0.56 17.73
C GLU A 46 -10.24 -0.82 17.09
N LEU A 47 -10.85 -1.96 17.42
CA LEU A 47 -12.16 -2.36 16.91
C LEU A 47 -13.11 -2.46 18.10
N ASP A 48 -14.24 -1.75 18.06
CA ASP A 48 -15.32 -1.94 19.01
C ASP A 48 -16.25 -3.07 18.52
N PRO A 49 -16.37 -4.20 19.25
CA PRO A 49 -17.29 -5.26 18.88
C PRO A 49 -18.76 -4.82 18.82
N ALA A 50 -19.13 -3.75 19.53
CA ALA A 50 -20.49 -3.21 19.51
C ALA A 50 -20.86 -2.54 18.18
N ASP A 51 -19.88 -2.15 17.37
CA ASP A 51 -20.09 -1.53 16.06
C ASP A 51 -20.33 -2.56 14.94
N PHE A 52 -20.19 -3.86 15.22
CA PHE A 52 -20.52 -4.90 14.24
C PHE A 52 -22.03 -4.98 13.99
N SER A 53 -22.41 -5.01 12.72
CA SER A 53 -23.81 -4.98 12.28
C SER A 53 -24.14 -6.17 11.39
N THR A 54 -25.41 -6.58 11.42
CA THR A 54 -25.98 -7.53 10.46
C THR A 54 -26.53 -6.85 9.20
N ASN A 55 -26.50 -5.51 9.16
CA ASN A 55 -26.85 -4.75 7.96
C ASN A 55 -25.67 -4.79 6.98
N ILE A 56 -25.93 -5.15 5.73
CA ILE A 56 -24.92 -5.14 4.67
C ILE A 56 -25.23 -3.95 3.77
N ASP A 57 -24.34 -2.98 3.74
CA ASP A 57 -24.47 -1.70 3.05
C ASP A 57 -23.77 -1.68 1.68
N ASN A 58 -22.95 -2.70 1.36
CA ASN A 58 -22.29 -2.82 0.06
C ASN A 58 -23.32 -3.06 -1.06
N PRO A 59 -23.52 -2.11 -2.00
CA PRO A 59 -24.55 -2.21 -3.04
C PRO A 59 -24.29 -3.35 -4.04
N TYR A 60 -23.04 -3.79 -4.17
CA TYR A 60 -22.65 -4.90 -5.04
C TYR A 60 -22.74 -6.26 -4.34
N TRP A 61 -23.03 -6.28 -3.04
CA TRP A 61 -23.13 -7.50 -2.25
C TRP A 61 -24.39 -7.57 -1.38
N PRO A 62 -25.59 -7.60 -1.98
CA PRO A 62 -26.81 -7.80 -1.21
C PRO A 62 -26.95 -9.26 -0.75
N MET A 63 -26.59 -9.59 0.50
CA MET A 63 -26.96 -10.86 1.11
C MET A 63 -28.18 -10.70 2.02
N ARG A 64 -29.25 -11.42 1.67
CA ARG A 64 -30.38 -11.61 2.59
C ARG A 64 -30.06 -12.76 3.54
N PRO A 65 -30.58 -12.74 4.78
CA PRO A 65 -30.51 -13.90 5.67
C PRO A 65 -31.00 -15.17 4.95
N GLY A 66 -30.23 -16.25 5.04
CA GLY A 66 -30.51 -17.51 4.35
C GLY A 66 -29.84 -17.68 2.99
N ASN A 67 -29.22 -16.64 2.42
CA ASN A 67 -28.43 -16.77 1.20
C ASN A 67 -27.23 -17.71 1.44
N ARG A 68 -26.92 -18.57 0.46
CA ARG A 68 -25.75 -19.44 0.43
C ARG A 68 -24.99 -19.25 -0.87
N TRP A 69 -23.68 -19.09 -0.77
CA TRP A 69 -22.78 -19.00 -1.90
C TRP A 69 -21.94 -20.28 -1.96
N VAL A 70 -21.81 -20.84 -3.16
CA VAL A 70 -20.95 -21.99 -3.43
C VAL A 70 -19.94 -21.51 -4.45
N TYR A 71 -18.67 -21.41 -4.03
CA TYR A 71 -17.59 -21.13 -4.96
C TYR A 71 -17.43 -22.33 -5.91
N SER A 72 -17.22 -22.08 -7.20
CA SER A 72 -16.84 -23.12 -8.13
C SER A 72 -15.90 -22.59 -9.18
N GLU A 73 -14.88 -23.40 -9.44
CA GLU A 73 -13.85 -23.11 -10.41
C GLU A 73 -13.77 -24.23 -11.44
N THR A 74 -13.41 -23.83 -12.65
CA THR A 74 -13.21 -24.71 -13.78
C THR A 74 -11.86 -24.35 -14.39
N ASP A 75 -11.00 -25.33 -14.62
CA ASP A 75 -9.72 -25.09 -15.29
C ASP A 75 -9.89 -24.75 -16.79
N SER A 76 -8.77 -24.48 -17.47
CA SER A 76 -8.75 -24.16 -18.90
C SER A 76 -9.26 -25.30 -19.80
N GLU A 77 -9.29 -26.53 -19.28
CA GLU A 77 -9.75 -27.73 -19.99
C GLU A 77 -11.21 -28.08 -19.67
N GLY A 78 -11.89 -27.30 -18.82
CA GLY A 78 -13.29 -27.51 -18.48
C GLY A 78 -13.51 -28.42 -17.26
N LYS A 79 -12.45 -28.81 -16.54
CA LYS A 79 -12.56 -29.68 -15.37
C LYS A 79 -12.93 -28.85 -14.15
N ARG A 80 -13.99 -29.28 -13.46
CA ARG A 80 -14.41 -28.65 -12.20
C ARG A 80 -13.50 -29.08 -11.08
N GLU A 81 -13.06 -28.11 -10.29
CA GLU A 81 -12.42 -28.40 -9.02
C GLU A 81 -13.45 -28.94 -8.03
N LYS A 82 -13.16 -30.12 -7.49
CA LYS A 82 -14.00 -30.78 -6.49
C LYS A 82 -13.24 -30.77 -5.17
N TRP A 83 -13.70 -29.97 -4.22
CA TRP A 83 -13.21 -30.03 -2.84
C TRP A 83 -13.73 -31.33 -2.20
N SER A 84 -12.82 -32.09 -1.56
CA SER A 84 -13.13 -33.34 -0.86
C SER A 84 -13.39 -33.11 0.62
#